data_AF-A0ABD5S663-F1
#
_entry.id   AF-A0ABD5S663-F1
#
_cell.length_a   1.000
_cell.length_b   1.000
_cell.length_c   1.000
_cell.angle_alpha   90.00
_cell.angle_beta   90.00
_cell.angle_gamma   90.00
#
_symmetry.space_group_name_H-M   'P 1'
#
loop_
_entity.id
_entity.type
_entity.pdbx_description
1 polymer ?
#
loop_
_entity_poly.entity_id
_entity_poly.type
_entity_poly.pdbx_seq_one_letter_code
_entity_poly.pdbx_strand_id
1 'polypeptide(L)'
;MALDQIAAGPWSLVPALLAISLAWYTRDALIGLFVGVVGAGVVYGAFQPGTVGVPEGLRAGALGSLLGGLFGLKTVPTIVATAPLFADAWYVENVLLAVFAIGGLIGLMIRSGAIQGVLEALAARADDAADAEKAAFLAGVLIHIDDYFNCLVVGSMMRPLTDRYDVSRAKLAYYVDSAGSPAARLAFYSTWGAALVGFIGAGLV
;
A
#
# COMPACT_ATOMS: atom_id res chain seq x y z
N MET A 1 -21.32 12.79 -10.91
CA MET A 1 -20.74 14.01 -11.48
C MET A 1 -19.24 13.89 -11.29
N ALA A 2 -18.45 13.85 -12.35
CA ALA A 2 -17.00 13.77 -12.22
C ALA A 2 -16.50 15.04 -11.52
N LEU A 3 -15.56 14.88 -10.60
CA LEU A 3 -14.92 16.00 -9.91
C LEU A 3 -13.91 16.64 -10.85
N ASP A 4 -13.98 17.96 -11.01
CA ASP A 4 -13.03 18.69 -11.84
C ASP A 4 -11.62 18.64 -11.23
N GLN A 5 -10.59 18.66 -12.07
CA GLN A 5 -9.20 18.73 -11.60
C GLN A 5 -8.92 20.08 -10.95
N ILE A 6 -8.20 20.06 -9.82
CA ILE A 6 -7.81 21.27 -9.09
C ILE A 6 -6.30 21.53 -9.22
N ALA A 7 -5.92 22.78 -9.48
CA ALA A 7 -4.52 23.22 -9.41
C ALA A 7 -4.18 23.64 -7.97
N ALA A 8 -4.10 22.66 -7.05
CA ALA A 8 -3.89 22.92 -5.63
C ALA A 8 -2.44 23.33 -5.26
N GLY A 9 -1.50 23.27 -6.21
CA GLY A 9 -0.09 23.58 -5.95
C GLY A 9 0.47 22.75 -4.78
N PRO A 10 1.22 23.37 -3.84
CA PRO A 10 1.77 22.67 -2.65
C PRO A 10 0.71 22.03 -1.74
N TRP A 11 -0.53 22.50 -1.77
CA TRP A 11 -1.61 21.96 -0.93
C TRP A 11 -2.01 20.53 -1.35
N SER A 12 -1.66 20.10 -2.56
CA SER A 12 -1.85 18.72 -3.01
C SER A 12 -1.03 17.70 -2.22
N LEU A 13 0.04 18.14 -1.55
CA LEU A 13 0.90 17.27 -0.72
C LEU A 13 0.34 17.05 0.68
N VAL A 14 -0.54 17.95 1.16
CA VAL A 14 -1.07 17.89 2.54
C VAL A 14 -1.76 16.55 2.84
N PRO A 15 -2.64 16.00 1.98
CA PRO A 15 -3.25 14.70 2.21
C PRO A 15 -2.22 13.57 2.38
N ALA A 16 -1.20 13.54 1.52
CA ALA A 16 -0.16 12.51 1.55
C ALA A 16 0.73 12.63 2.80
N LEU A 17 1.16 13.86 3.13
CA LEU A 17 1.99 14.12 4.30
C LEU A 17 1.23 13.81 5.60
N LEU A 18 -0.06 14.17 5.68
CA LEU A 18 -0.90 13.81 6.81
C LEU A 18 -1.01 12.29 6.96
N ALA A 19 -1.24 11.56 5.86
CA ALA A 19 -1.33 10.11 5.90
C ALA A 19 -0.05 9.45 6.41
N ILE A 20 1.11 9.84 5.87
CA ILE A 20 2.41 9.28 6.24
C ILE A 20 2.76 9.62 7.68
N SER A 21 2.64 10.90 8.05
CA SER A 21 2.99 11.37 9.39
C SER A 21 2.12 10.72 10.46
N LEU A 22 0.82 10.59 10.19
CA LEU A 22 -0.10 9.95 11.11
C LEU A 22 0.15 8.46 11.21
N ALA A 23 0.37 7.76 10.09
CA ALA A 23 0.71 6.34 10.09
C ALA A 23 1.98 6.04 10.91
N TRP A 24 2.99 6.91 10.84
CA TRP A 24 4.20 6.79 11.66
C TRP A 24 3.92 7.01 13.15
N TYR A 25 3.10 8.00 13.48
CA TYR A 25 2.77 8.32 14.88
C TYR A 25 1.87 7.26 15.53
N THR A 26 0.80 6.84 14.85
CA THR A 26 -0.17 5.87 15.38
C THR A 26 0.32 4.43 15.27
N ARG A 27 1.36 4.17 14.46
CA ARG A 27 1.78 2.83 14.04
C ARG A 27 0.64 2.03 13.38
N ASP A 28 -0.32 2.75 12.79
CA ASP A 28 -1.48 2.20 12.10
C ASP A 28 -1.66 2.90 10.75
N ALA A 29 -1.41 2.15 9.67
CA ALA A 29 -1.53 2.65 8.32
C ALA A 29 -2.98 2.96 7.90
N LEU A 30 -3.97 2.24 8.43
CA LEU A 30 -5.37 2.44 8.06
C LEU A 30 -5.88 3.81 8.52
N ILE A 31 -5.52 4.20 9.74
CA ILE A 31 -5.86 5.53 10.28
C ILE A 31 -5.20 6.62 9.43
N GLY A 32 -3.93 6.44 9.08
CA GLY A 32 -3.20 7.37 8.20
C GLY A 32 -3.90 7.54 6.85
N LEU A 33 -4.24 6.44 6.18
CA LEU A 33 -4.93 6.45 4.89
C LEU A 33 -6.30 7.13 4.96
N PHE A 34 -7.10 6.82 5.98
CA PHE A 34 -8.42 7.41 6.14
C PHE A 34 -8.33 8.92 6.35
N VAL A 35 -7.43 9.38 7.22
CA VAL A 35 -7.23 10.81 7.47
C VAL A 35 -6.64 11.51 6.25
N GLY A 36 -5.78 10.85 5.47
CA GLY A 36 -5.29 11.36 4.20
C GLY A 36 -6.42 11.60 3.20
N VAL A 37 -7.30 10.62 3.01
CA VAL A 37 -8.47 10.75 2.11
C VAL A 37 -9.42 11.86 2.58
N VAL A 38 -9.67 11.95 3.88
CA VAL A 38 -10.45 13.06 4.45
C VAL A 38 -9.77 14.41 4.22
N GLY A 39 -8.45 14.48 4.43
CA GLY A 39 -7.63 15.66 4.15
C GLY A 39 -7.70 16.07 2.67
N ALA A 40 -7.74 15.11 1.75
CA ALA A 40 -7.95 15.37 0.33
C ALA A 40 -9.31 16.02 0.06
N GLY A 41 -10.38 15.54 0.71
CA GLY A 41 -11.71 16.17 0.63
C GLY A 41 -11.73 17.60 1.17
N VAL A 42 -11.02 17.87 2.27
CA VAL A 42 -10.89 19.24 2.84
C VAL A 42 -10.15 20.16 1.88
N VAL A 43 -9.01 19.73 1.33
CA VAL A 43 -8.27 20.53 0.35
C VAL A 43 -9.14 20.76 -0.89
N TYR A 44 -9.78 19.72 -1.42
CA TYR A 44 -10.65 19.84 -2.59
C TYR A 44 -11.79 20.83 -2.37
N GLY A 45 -12.49 20.72 -1.25
CA GLY A 45 -13.57 21.65 -0.89
C GLY A 45 -13.08 23.09 -0.70
N ALA A 46 -11.89 23.31 -0.15
CA ALA A 46 -11.33 24.65 0.05
C ALA A 46 -10.99 25.37 -1.26
N PHE A 47 -10.58 24.62 -2.29
CA PHE A 47 -10.26 25.16 -3.62
C PHE A 47 -11.50 25.24 -4.52
N GLN A 48 -12.52 24.42 -4.28
CA GLN A 48 -13.78 24.45 -5.02
C GLN A 48 -14.99 24.52 -4.06
N PRO A 49 -15.21 25.67 -3.38
CA PRO A 49 -16.30 25.80 -2.41
C PRO A 49 -17.71 25.63 -3.03
N GLY A 50 -17.83 25.79 -4.36
CA GLY A 50 -19.07 25.53 -5.08
C GLY A 50 -19.50 24.05 -5.09
N THR A 51 -18.55 23.11 -5.13
CA THR A 51 -18.85 21.66 -5.21
C THR A 51 -19.39 21.11 -3.89
N VAL A 52 -19.05 21.75 -2.77
CA VAL A 52 -19.49 21.37 -1.42
C VAL A 52 -20.76 22.12 -0.96
N GLY A 53 -21.30 22.99 -1.80
CA GLY A 53 -22.56 23.71 -1.56
C GLY A 53 -22.43 25.04 -0.82
N VAL A 54 -21.27 25.71 -0.84
CA VAL A 54 -21.13 27.09 -0.31
C VAL A 54 -21.94 28.05 -1.21
N PRO A 55 -22.80 28.93 -0.65
CA PRO A 55 -23.56 29.92 -1.41
C PRO A 55 -22.68 30.89 -2.18
N GLU A 56 -23.09 31.32 -3.38
CA GLU A 56 -22.30 32.19 -4.28
C GLU A 56 -21.77 33.46 -3.61
N GLY A 57 -22.58 34.11 -2.76
CA GLY A 57 -22.17 35.30 -2.02
C GLY A 57 -21.08 35.08 -0.96
N LEU A 58 -20.82 33.83 -0.56
CA LEU A 58 -19.83 33.46 0.46
C LEU A 58 -18.61 32.73 -0.13
N ARG A 59 -18.57 32.51 -1.46
CA ARG A 59 -17.45 31.82 -2.13
C ARG A 59 -16.20 32.67 -2.24
N ALA A 60 -16.32 33.99 -2.18
CA ALA A 60 -15.20 34.91 -2.37
C ALA A 60 -14.32 35.02 -1.12
N GLY A 61 -13.01 34.88 -1.30
CA GLY A 61 -12.00 35.11 -0.25
C GLY A 61 -11.82 33.96 0.73
N ALA A 62 -11.06 34.23 1.80
CA ALA A 62 -10.64 33.23 2.79
C ALA A 62 -11.81 32.54 3.51
N LEU A 63 -12.94 33.22 3.67
CA LEU A 63 -14.15 32.65 4.28
C LEU A 63 -14.76 31.55 3.39
N GLY A 64 -14.76 31.75 2.07
CA GLY A 64 -15.24 30.76 1.12
C GLY A 64 -14.39 29.50 1.12
N SER A 65 -13.06 29.65 1.16
CA SER A 65 -12.15 28.50 1.28
C SER A 65 -12.24 27.79 2.63
N LEU A 66 -12.46 28.52 3.73
CA LEU A 66 -12.67 27.92 5.06
C LEU A 66 -13.95 27.08 5.08
N LEU A 67 -15.08 27.66 4.65
CA LEU A 67 -16.36 26.96 4.56
C LEU A 67 -16.26 25.80 3.57
N GLY A 68 -15.57 26.03 2.45
CA GLY A 68 -15.23 25.03 1.45
C GLY A 68 -14.53 23.83 2.06
N GLY A 69 -13.48 24.07 2.85
CA GLY A 69 -12.73 23.00 3.53
C GLY A 69 -13.56 22.26 4.58
N LEU A 70 -14.35 22.97 5.37
CA LEU A 70 -15.23 22.37 6.39
C LEU A 70 -16.28 21.45 5.76
N PHE A 71 -16.91 21.88 4.67
CA PHE A 71 -17.88 21.07 3.93
C PHE A 71 -17.22 20.10 2.93
N GLY A 72 -15.89 20.15 2.78
CA GLY A 72 -15.08 19.26 1.96
C GLY A 72 -15.28 17.78 2.28
N LEU A 73 -15.63 17.44 3.52
CA LEU A 73 -16.02 16.08 3.92
C LEU A 73 -17.13 15.48 3.05
N LYS A 74 -18.05 16.30 2.52
CA LYS A 74 -19.11 15.83 1.62
C LYS A 74 -18.60 15.34 0.27
N THR A 75 -17.41 15.79 -0.15
CA THR A 75 -16.79 15.35 -1.41
C THR A 75 -16.07 14.02 -1.26
N VAL A 76 -15.74 13.59 -0.03
CA VAL A 76 -14.98 12.35 0.21
C VAL A 76 -15.64 11.12 -0.43
N PRO A 77 -16.94 10.84 -0.24
CA PRO A 77 -17.58 9.70 -0.89
C PRO A 77 -17.51 9.80 -2.43
N THR A 78 -17.63 11.01 -2.99
CA THR A 78 -17.54 11.22 -4.43
C THR A 78 -16.11 11.01 -4.93
N ILE A 79 -15.09 11.53 -4.25
CA ILE A 79 -13.67 11.31 -4.58
C ILE A 79 -13.37 9.81 -4.64
N VAL A 80 -13.80 9.06 -3.62
CA VAL A 80 -13.62 7.61 -3.56
C VAL A 80 -14.38 6.94 -4.71
N ALA A 81 -15.66 7.25 -4.90
CA ALA A 81 -16.47 6.62 -5.95
C ALA A 81 -16.00 6.94 -7.39
N THR A 82 -15.35 8.09 -7.59
CA THR A 82 -14.80 8.47 -8.90
C THR A 82 -13.36 8.01 -9.12
N ALA A 83 -12.77 7.27 -8.18
CA ALA A 83 -11.43 6.74 -8.39
C ALA A 83 -11.44 5.78 -9.61
N PRO A 84 -10.40 5.79 -10.47
CA PRO A 84 -10.35 4.93 -11.66
C PRO A 84 -10.60 3.45 -11.38
N LEU A 85 -10.23 3.00 -10.17
CA LEU A 85 -10.48 1.63 -9.68
C LEU A 85 -11.96 1.26 -9.67
N PHE A 86 -12.86 2.21 -9.42
CA PHE A 86 -14.30 1.99 -9.34
C PHE A 86 -15.06 2.45 -10.58
N ALA A 87 -14.35 2.94 -11.61
CA ALA A 87 -14.97 3.49 -12.82
C ALA A 87 -15.57 2.41 -13.73
N ASP A 88 -15.10 1.17 -13.63
CA ASP A 88 -15.52 0.06 -14.48
C ASP A 88 -15.89 -1.16 -13.63
N ALA A 89 -17.10 -1.69 -13.86
CA ALA A 89 -17.63 -2.85 -13.16
C ALA A 89 -16.73 -4.08 -13.31
N TRP A 90 -16.08 -4.24 -14.47
CA TRP A 90 -15.12 -5.32 -14.70
C TRP A 90 -13.94 -5.25 -13.74
N TYR A 91 -13.36 -4.06 -13.56
CA TYR A 91 -12.24 -3.86 -12.63
C TYR A 91 -12.66 -4.12 -11.20
N VAL A 92 -13.81 -3.61 -10.78
CA VAL A 92 -14.32 -3.82 -9.41
C VAL A 92 -14.54 -5.30 -9.13
N GLU A 93 -15.24 -6.01 -10.01
CA GLU A 93 -15.52 -7.44 -9.83
C GLU A 93 -14.24 -8.27 -9.77
N ASN A 94 -13.39 -8.16 -10.78
CA ASN A 94 -12.21 -9.03 -10.89
C ASN A 94 -11.12 -8.68 -9.89
N VAL A 95 -10.87 -7.39 -9.62
CA VAL A 95 -9.83 -7.00 -8.65
C VAL A 95 -10.24 -7.38 -7.24
N LEU A 96 -11.50 -7.14 -6.85
CA LEU A 96 -11.95 -7.52 -5.51
C LEU A 96 -11.93 -9.04 -5.34
N LEU A 97 -12.45 -9.80 -6.31
CA LEU A 97 -12.40 -11.27 -6.27
C LEU A 97 -10.97 -11.79 -6.20
N ALA A 98 -10.05 -11.21 -6.99
CA ALA A 98 -8.64 -11.58 -6.95
C ALA A 98 -8.01 -11.31 -5.58
N VAL A 99 -8.26 -10.14 -4.97
CA VAL A 99 -7.74 -9.80 -3.63
C VAL A 99 -8.27 -10.78 -2.57
N PHE A 100 -9.57 -11.12 -2.61
CA PHE A 100 -10.15 -12.13 -1.72
C PHE A 100 -9.53 -13.52 -1.93
N ALA A 101 -9.34 -13.93 -3.19
CA ALA A 101 -8.74 -15.21 -3.52
C ALA A 101 -7.27 -15.30 -3.06
N ILE A 102 -6.48 -14.25 -3.28
CA ILE A 102 -5.09 -14.15 -2.82
C ILE A 102 -5.04 -14.22 -1.29
N GLY A 103 -5.89 -13.46 -0.59
CA GLY A 103 -6.00 -13.52 0.87
C GLY A 103 -6.39 -14.91 1.39
N GLY A 104 -7.31 -15.59 0.70
CA GLY A 104 -7.71 -16.97 1.01
C GLY A 104 -6.58 -17.99 0.81
N LEU A 105 -5.87 -17.90 -0.32
CA LEU A 105 -4.71 -18.74 -0.62
C LEU A 105 -3.59 -18.54 0.41
N ILE A 106 -3.30 -17.29 0.75
CA ILE A 106 -2.36 -16.92 1.80
C ILE A 106 -2.77 -17.54 3.14
N GLY A 107 -4.03 -17.40 3.54
CA GLY A 107 -4.54 -17.98 4.77
C GLY A 107 -4.42 -19.50 4.80
N LEU A 108 -4.67 -20.17 3.66
CA LEU A 108 -4.47 -21.61 3.51
C LEU A 108 -3.00 -22.00 3.65
N MET A 109 -2.07 -21.29 3.01
CA MET A 109 -0.63 -21.58 3.08
C MET A 109 -0.04 -21.41 4.48
N ILE A 110 -0.52 -20.42 5.25
CA ILE A 110 -0.14 -20.25 6.65
C ILE A 110 -0.64 -21.43 7.50
N ARG A 111 -1.89 -21.86 7.27
CA ARG A 111 -2.54 -22.93 8.07
C ARG A 111 -2.09 -24.34 7.67
N SER A 112 -1.69 -24.55 6.42
CA SER A 112 -1.17 -25.83 5.94
C SER A 112 0.25 -26.10 6.40
N GLY A 113 0.93 -25.10 6.99
CA GLY A 113 2.33 -25.22 7.40
C GLY A 113 3.31 -25.10 6.24
N ALA A 114 2.85 -24.79 5.01
CA ALA A 114 3.71 -24.73 3.84
C ALA A 114 4.81 -23.68 3.98
N ILE A 115 4.45 -22.50 4.49
CA ILE A 115 5.41 -21.41 4.69
C ILE A 115 6.39 -21.77 5.82
N GLN A 116 5.88 -22.30 6.93
CA GLN A 116 6.68 -22.73 8.08
C GLN A 116 7.67 -23.84 7.69
N GLY A 117 7.25 -24.83 6.90
CA GLY A 117 8.11 -25.93 6.49
C GLY A 117 9.28 -25.49 5.59
N VAL A 118 9.05 -24.56 4.66
CA VAL A 118 10.13 -23.97 3.85
C VAL A 118 11.13 -23.22 4.74
N LEU A 119 10.63 -22.47 5.71
CA LEU A 119 11.45 -21.68 6.63
C LEU A 119 12.25 -22.57 7.59
N GLU A 120 11.65 -23.63 8.15
CA GLU A 120 12.34 -24.61 8.99
C GLU A 120 13.43 -25.34 8.20
N ALA A 121 13.17 -25.71 6.94
CA ALA A 121 14.16 -26.32 6.07
C ALA A 121 15.36 -25.39 5.78
N LEU A 122 15.12 -24.09 5.66
CA LEU A 122 16.18 -23.08 5.52
C LEU A 122 16.93 -22.86 6.84
N ALA A 123 16.21 -22.75 7.95
CA ALA A 123 16.78 -22.55 9.28
C ALA A 123 17.61 -23.73 9.77
N ALA A 124 17.24 -24.97 9.39
CA ALA A 124 17.98 -26.18 9.73
C ALA A 124 19.37 -26.25 9.09
N ARG A 125 19.69 -25.39 8.12
CA ARG A 125 20.97 -25.34 7.40
C ARG A 125 21.84 -24.16 7.82
N ALA A 126 21.44 -23.43 8.86
CA ALA A 126 22.15 -22.25 9.31
C ALA A 126 22.99 -22.54 10.57
N ASP A 127 24.30 -22.50 10.41
CA ASP A 127 25.28 -22.77 11.47
C ASP A 127 25.98 -21.49 11.99
N ASP A 128 25.91 -20.40 11.24
CA ASP A 128 26.48 -19.10 11.59
C ASP A 128 25.60 -17.90 11.17
N ALA A 129 26.08 -16.69 11.47
CA ALA A 129 25.39 -15.45 11.12
C ALA A 129 25.25 -15.25 9.59
N ALA A 130 26.25 -15.63 8.81
CA ALA A 130 26.21 -15.49 7.36
C ALA A 130 25.15 -16.42 6.75
N ASP A 131 25.00 -17.63 7.29
CA ASP A 131 23.98 -18.57 6.85
C ASP A 131 22.58 -18.15 7.28
N ALA A 132 22.43 -17.55 8.46
CA ALA A 132 21.16 -16.94 8.88
C ALA A 132 20.73 -15.79 7.95
N GLU A 133 21.68 -14.94 7.55
CA GLU A 133 21.46 -13.86 6.58
C GLU A 133 21.08 -14.40 5.20
N LYS A 134 21.81 -15.40 4.69
CA LYS A 134 21.47 -16.09 3.42
C LYS A 134 20.11 -16.76 3.48
N ALA A 135 19.79 -17.43 4.58
CA ALA A 135 18.50 -18.07 4.78
C ALA A 135 17.36 -17.04 4.75
N ALA A 136 17.54 -15.88 5.39
CA ALA A 136 16.55 -14.81 5.38
C ALA A 136 16.33 -14.23 3.97
N PHE A 137 17.42 -14.02 3.23
CA PHE A 137 17.35 -13.58 1.83
C PHE A 137 16.64 -14.63 0.95
N LEU A 138 17.05 -15.90 1.02
CA LEU A 138 16.45 -16.99 0.26
C LEU A 138 14.98 -17.20 0.60
N ALA A 139 14.61 -17.09 1.88
CA ALA A 139 13.21 -17.15 2.30
C ALA A 139 12.38 -16.04 1.64
N GLY A 140 12.91 -14.82 1.58
CA GLY A 140 12.28 -13.71 0.85
C GLY A 140 12.13 -13.98 -0.65
N VAL A 141 13.13 -14.60 -1.28
CA VAL A 141 13.06 -15.01 -2.70
C VAL A 141 12.13 -16.20 -2.93
N LEU A 142 11.91 -17.09 -1.97
CA LEU A 142 11.09 -18.29 -2.18
C LEU A 142 9.61 -18.07 -1.86
N ILE A 143 9.31 -17.22 -0.87
CA ILE A 143 7.96 -17.02 -0.33
C ILE A 143 7.26 -15.79 -0.94
N HIS A 144 7.89 -15.13 -1.92
CA HIS A 144 7.35 -13.91 -2.58
C HIS A 144 5.98 -14.14 -3.24
N ILE A 145 4.91 -14.03 -2.45
CA ILE A 145 3.54 -14.02 -2.95
C ILE A 145 3.13 -12.57 -3.25
N ASP A 146 3.52 -11.68 -2.35
CA ASP A 146 3.28 -10.24 -2.38
C ASP A 146 4.40 -9.55 -1.59
N ASP A 147 4.80 -8.34 -1.97
CA ASP A 147 5.91 -7.64 -1.33
C ASP A 147 5.60 -7.26 0.12
N TYR A 148 4.36 -6.89 0.44
CA TYR A 148 3.95 -6.57 1.81
C TYR A 148 3.82 -7.82 2.70
N PHE A 149 3.14 -8.85 2.21
CA PHE A 149 2.93 -10.09 2.96
C PHE A 149 4.25 -10.81 3.23
N ASN A 150 5.13 -10.86 2.23
CA ASN A 150 6.45 -11.46 2.35
C ASN A 150 7.23 -10.85 3.53
N CYS A 151 7.28 -9.52 3.61
CA CYS A 151 7.98 -8.81 4.68
C CYS A 151 7.40 -9.12 6.07
N LEU A 152 6.08 -9.25 6.18
CA LEU A 152 5.42 -9.59 7.44
C LEU A 152 5.71 -11.03 7.89
N VAL A 153 5.65 -11.98 6.97
CA VAL A 153 5.74 -13.42 7.30
C VAL A 153 7.18 -13.87 7.44
N VAL A 154 8.01 -13.62 6.43
CA VAL A 154 9.42 -14.01 6.47
C VAL A 154 10.11 -13.23 7.59
N GLY A 155 9.83 -11.92 7.72
CA GLY A 155 10.37 -11.11 8.80
C GLY A 155 9.92 -11.55 10.19
N SER A 156 8.71 -12.10 10.36
CA SER A 156 8.27 -12.65 11.66
C SER A 156 8.88 -13.99 12.01
N MET A 157 9.04 -14.87 11.04
CA MET A 157 9.48 -16.24 11.26
C MET A 157 11.02 -16.38 11.26
N MET A 158 11.75 -15.51 10.56
CA MET A 158 13.23 -15.52 10.56
C MET A 158 13.84 -14.77 11.74
N ARG A 159 13.03 -14.03 12.51
CA ARG A 159 13.46 -13.30 13.71
C ARG A 159 14.18 -14.19 14.72
N PRO A 160 13.65 -15.36 15.14
CA PRO A 160 14.35 -16.23 16.09
C PRO A 160 15.70 -16.74 15.58
N LEU A 161 15.79 -17.07 14.28
CA LEU A 161 17.04 -17.54 13.67
C LEU A 161 18.10 -16.44 13.64
N THR A 162 17.71 -15.24 13.19
CA THR A 162 18.62 -14.09 13.10
C THR A 162 19.02 -13.56 14.48
N ASP A 163 18.09 -13.52 15.43
CA ASP A 163 18.36 -13.13 16.82
C ASP A 163 19.34 -14.13 17.50
N ARG A 164 19.30 -15.43 17.16
CA ARG A 164 20.25 -16.45 17.69
C ARG A 164 21.71 -16.19 17.28
N TYR A 165 21.91 -15.65 16.09
CA TYR A 165 23.24 -15.35 15.53
C TYR A 165 23.60 -13.86 15.60
N ASP A 166 22.91 -13.09 16.44
CA ASP A 166 23.15 -11.66 16.69
C ASP A 166 23.08 -10.77 15.42
N VAL A 167 22.19 -11.14 14.50
CA VAL A 167 21.91 -10.36 13.28
C VAL A 167 20.88 -9.27 13.60
N SER A 168 21.23 -8.01 13.36
CA SER A 168 20.34 -6.89 13.66
C SER A 168 19.00 -6.96 12.93
N ARG A 169 17.93 -6.49 13.58
CA ARG A 169 16.58 -6.39 12.99
C ARG A 169 16.53 -5.55 11.71
N ALA A 170 17.36 -4.50 11.63
CA ALA A 170 17.48 -3.66 10.45
C ALA A 170 18.05 -4.43 9.26
N LYS A 171 19.07 -5.29 9.51
CA LYS A 171 19.67 -6.12 8.47
C LYS A 171 18.72 -7.22 8.00
N LEU A 172 17.97 -7.85 8.92
CA LEU A 172 16.89 -8.77 8.56
C LEU A 172 15.84 -8.08 7.67
N ALA A 173 15.35 -6.91 8.07
CA ALA A 173 14.37 -6.15 7.28
C ALA A 173 14.90 -5.83 5.87
N TYR A 174 16.16 -5.41 5.78
CA TYR A 174 16.83 -5.16 4.51
C TYR A 174 16.86 -6.40 3.61
N TYR A 175 17.25 -7.57 4.12
CA TYR A 175 17.29 -8.79 3.31
C TYR A 175 15.92 -9.26 2.87
N VAL A 176 14.93 -9.25 3.76
CA VAL A 176 13.59 -9.72 3.45
C VAL A 176 12.93 -8.85 2.38
N ASP A 177 13.07 -7.52 2.48
CA ASP A 177 12.51 -6.57 1.53
C ASP A 177 13.25 -6.58 0.19
N SER A 178 14.59 -6.50 0.24
CA SER A 178 15.45 -6.50 -0.95
C SER A 178 15.43 -7.83 -1.70
N ALA A 179 15.03 -8.93 -1.07
CA ALA A 179 14.81 -10.22 -1.72
C ALA A 179 13.41 -10.33 -2.31
N GLY A 180 12.39 -10.12 -1.47
CA GLY A 180 11.01 -10.40 -1.85
C GLY A 180 10.43 -9.40 -2.84
N SER A 181 10.73 -8.11 -2.66
CA SER A 181 10.18 -7.06 -3.52
C SER A 181 10.68 -7.18 -4.97
N PRO A 182 11.98 -7.41 -5.26
CA PRO A 182 12.43 -7.71 -6.62
C PRO A 182 11.93 -9.05 -7.15
N ALA A 183 11.90 -10.10 -6.34
CA ALA A 183 11.40 -11.40 -6.77
C ALA A 183 9.93 -11.34 -7.22
N ALA A 184 9.08 -10.64 -6.45
CA ALA A 184 7.68 -10.37 -6.80
C ALA A 184 7.55 -9.62 -8.14
N ARG A 185 8.44 -8.67 -8.44
CA ARG A 185 8.40 -7.93 -9.71
C ARG A 185 8.88 -8.76 -10.90
N LEU A 186 9.87 -9.65 -10.69
CA LEU A 186 10.45 -10.48 -11.74
C LEU A 186 9.64 -11.76 -12.01
N ALA A 187 8.76 -12.17 -11.11
CA ALA A 187 7.89 -13.30 -11.31
C ALA A 187 6.96 -13.05 -12.51
N PHE A 188 7.05 -13.92 -13.53
CA PHE A 188 6.25 -13.84 -14.77
C PHE A 188 4.74 -13.87 -14.52
N TYR A 189 4.30 -14.39 -13.38
CA TYR A 189 2.90 -14.47 -12.97
C TYR A 189 2.48 -13.32 -12.04
N SER A 190 3.34 -12.33 -11.79
CA SER A 190 3.00 -11.22 -10.90
C SER A 190 2.07 -10.22 -11.58
N THR A 191 1.24 -9.58 -10.76
CA THR A 191 0.37 -8.49 -11.19
C THR A 191 1.16 -7.33 -11.79
N TRP A 192 2.38 -7.09 -11.30
CA TRP A 192 3.32 -6.12 -11.87
C TRP A 192 3.81 -6.52 -13.25
N GLY A 193 4.06 -7.81 -13.51
CA GLY A 193 4.41 -8.30 -14.84
C GLY A 193 3.32 -7.98 -15.87
N ALA A 194 2.05 -8.25 -15.54
CA ALA A 194 0.93 -7.89 -16.40
C ALA A 194 0.81 -6.38 -16.62
N ALA A 195 1.00 -5.57 -15.57
CA ALA A 195 1.00 -4.12 -15.67
C ALA A 195 2.11 -3.59 -16.59
N LEU A 196 3.34 -4.12 -16.46
CA LEU A 196 4.49 -3.74 -17.30
C LEU A 196 4.25 -4.07 -18.77
N VAL A 197 3.72 -5.26 -19.08
CA VAL A 197 3.33 -5.62 -20.45
C VAL A 197 2.27 -4.66 -20.99
N GLY A 198 1.30 -4.28 -20.14
CA GLY A 198 0.31 -3.25 -20.47
C GLY A 198 0.93 -1.89 -20.79
N PHE A 199 1.90 -1.43 -19.99
CA PHE A 199 2.60 -0.16 -20.22
C PHE A 199 3.44 -0.17 -21.49
N ILE A 200 4.15 -1.26 -21.77
CA ILE A 200 4.91 -1.45 -23.02
C ILE A 200 3.93 -1.42 -24.21
N GLY A 201 2.81 -2.13 -24.12
CA GLY A 201 1.78 -2.13 -25.17
C GLY A 201 1.14 -0.76 -25.41
N ALA A 202 1.03 0.06 -24.37
CA ALA A 202 0.52 1.43 -24.45
C ALA A 202 1.58 2.47 -24.89
N GLY A 203 2.86 2.08 -25.03
CA GLY A 203 3.96 3.00 -25.35
C GLY A 203 4.25 4.02 -24.24
N LEU A 204 3.93 3.69 -22.98
CA LEU A 204 4.08 4.56 -21.81
C LEU A 204 5.42 4.35 -21.07
N VAL A 205 6.42 3.77 -21.74
CA VAL A 205 7.77 3.55 -21.22
C VAL A 205 8.79 4.15 -22.18
#